data_AF-A0A316B969-F1
#
_entry.id   AF-A0A316B969-F1
#
_cell.length_a   1.000
_cell.length_b   1.000
_cell.length_c   1.000
_cell.angle_alpha   90.00
_cell.angle_beta   90.00
_cell.angle_gamma   90.00
#
_symmetry.space_group_name_H-M   'P 1'
#
loop_
_entity.id
_entity.type
_entity.pdbx_description
1 polymer ?
#
loop_
_entity_poly.entity_id
_entity_poly.type
_entity_poly.pdbx_seq_one_letter_code
_entity_poly.pdbx_strand_id
1 'polypeptide(L)'
;MFDGIFLDLLLMLMAVLIDIAALVIGILITTSKIKSTKILGIGYIISAALGFISDSLFILRSTLKSPELVASMSPVNTVLSFMATVAGLICICLFIHRNYGYKWIYFPLLAQPVASTISTLAFRFVLIRICGSDQFIAGTGLSAAITSLILGTVEALILILVFYKNRKAEKIIPHAWIIRIVSFCCSLILTVSTIIFYGKCFAAGAKGDNLYFALINKFTMFQYCFSVFLSLVGLVMPIYILVMAKKAEKQPEETAAYIED
;
A
#
# COMPACT_ATOMS: atom_id res chain seq x y z
N MET A 1 -2.61 2.95 32.50
CA MET A 1 -3.71 2.42 31.65
C MET A 1 -4.19 3.43 30.60
N PHE A 2 -3.95 4.74 30.78
CA PHE A 2 -4.26 5.78 29.80
C PHE A 2 -3.22 5.94 28.67
N ASP A 3 -1.96 5.52 28.89
CA ASP A 3 -0.86 5.76 27.93
C ASP A 3 -0.99 4.98 26.61
N GLY A 4 -1.61 3.79 26.64
CA GLY A 4 -1.82 2.97 25.44
C GLY A 4 -2.87 3.53 24.48
N ILE A 5 -4.00 3.99 25.03
CA ILE A 5 -5.12 4.52 24.24
C ILE A 5 -4.74 5.83 23.56
N PHE A 6 -3.99 6.70 24.26
CA PHE A 6 -3.52 7.96 23.69
C PHE A 6 -2.55 7.74 22.53
N LEU A 7 -1.61 6.81 22.68
CA LEU A 7 -0.65 6.49 21.64
C LEU A 7 -1.30 5.82 20.43
N ASP A 8 -2.23 4.89 20.65
CA ASP A 8 -3.01 4.26 19.56
C ASP A 8 -3.81 5.31 18.77
N LEU A 9 -4.47 6.23 19.46
CA LEU A 9 -5.22 7.33 18.83
C LEU A 9 -4.29 8.25 18.02
N LEU A 10 -3.12 8.58 18.56
CA LEU A 10 -2.12 9.40 17.90
C LEU A 10 -1.60 8.73 16.62
N LEU A 11 -1.29 7.43 16.67
CA LEU A 11 -0.84 6.67 15.50
C LEU A 11 -1.93 6.59 14.42
N MET A 12 -3.20 6.39 14.81
CA MET A 12 -4.32 6.40 13.88
C MET A 12 -4.53 7.78 13.22
N LEU A 13 -4.41 8.86 13.99
CA LEU A 13 -4.48 10.23 13.45
C LEU A 13 -3.33 10.53 12.49
N MET A 14 -2.13 10.03 12.76
CA MET A 14 -1.00 10.19 11.83
C MET A 14 -1.27 9.53 10.47
N ALA A 15 -1.91 8.36 10.45
CA ALA A 15 -2.25 7.68 9.20
C ALA A 15 -3.20 8.54 8.33
N VAL A 16 -4.23 9.12 8.95
CA VAL A 16 -5.15 10.05 8.28
C VAL A 16 -4.44 11.29 7.74
N LEU A 17 -3.52 11.88 8.52
CA LEU A 17 -2.74 13.04 8.07
C LEU A 17 -1.83 12.70 6.88
N ILE A 18 -1.28 11.49 6.84
CA ILE A 18 -0.45 11.01 5.73
C ILE A 18 -1.30 10.86 4.46
N ASP A 19 -2.52 10.33 4.55
CA ASP A 19 -3.43 10.25 3.41
C ASP A 19 -3.82 11.64 2.88
N ILE A 20 -4.08 12.60 3.77
CA ILE A 20 -4.33 14.00 3.39
C ILE A 20 -3.11 14.57 2.66
N ALA A 21 -1.89 14.34 3.17
CA ALA A 21 -0.67 14.78 2.50
C ALA A 21 -0.51 14.14 1.12
N ALA A 22 -0.77 12.84 0.99
CA ALA A 22 -0.75 12.12 -0.29
C ALA A 22 -1.76 12.69 -1.28
N LEU A 23 -2.97 13.04 -0.81
CA LEU A 23 -4.02 13.65 -1.62
C LEU A 23 -3.61 15.03 -2.12
N VAL A 24 -3.05 15.89 -1.25
CA VAL A 24 -2.53 17.22 -1.63
C VAL A 24 -1.42 17.08 -2.67
N ILE A 25 -0.45 16.18 -2.46
CA ILE A 25 0.63 15.93 -3.41
C ILE A 25 0.06 15.41 -4.74
N GLY A 26 -0.92 14.51 -4.70
CA GLY A 26 -1.62 14.00 -5.88
C GLY A 26 -2.26 15.12 -6.71
N ILE A 27 -2.95 16.06 -6.04
CA ILE A 27 -3.52 17.27 -6.67
C ILE A 27 -2.42 18.09 -7.33
N LEU A 28 -1.33 18.36 -6.61
CA LEU A 28 -0.19 19.11 -7.15
C LEU A 28 0.40 18.43 -8.38
N ILE A 29 0.51 17.09 -8.40
CA ILE A 29 0.96 16.34 -9.58
C ILE A 29 -0.02 16.50 -10.74
N THR A 30 -1.33 16.45 -10.51
CA THR A 30 -2.33 16.63 -11.59
C THR A 30 -2.33 18.02 -12.22
N THR A 31 -1.83 19.04 -11.50
CA THR A 31 -1.65 20.39 -12.07
C THR A 31 -0.43 20.53 -12.97
N SER A 32 0.43 19.50 -13.07
CA SER A 32 1.59 19.50 -13.98
C SER A 32 1.17 19.66 -15.45
N LYS A 33 2.00 20.28 -16.30
CA LYS A 33 1.75 20.42 -17.76
C LYS A 33 1.90 19.08 -18.49
N ILE A 34 2.65 18.13 -17.91
CA ILE A 34 3.00 16.85 -18.52
C ILE A 34 1.81 15.87 -18.42
N LYS A 35 1.23 15.44 -19.55
CA LYS A 35 0.03 14.58 -19.58
C LYS A 35 0.21 13.23 -18.88
N SER A 36 1.40 12.64 -18.92
CA SER A 36 1.65 11.32 -18.33
C SER A 36 1.73 11.36 -16.80
N THR A 37 2.32 12.39 -16.21
CA THR A 37 2.37 12.57 -14.75
C THR A 37 0.98 12.83 -14.16
N LYS A 38 0.08 13.51 -14.90
CA LYS A 38 -1.32 13.68 -14.47
C LYS A 38 -2.01 12.35 -14.16
N ILE A 39 -1.76 11.31 -14.96
CA ILE A 39 -2.38 9.99 -14.75
C ILE A 39 -1.90 9.36 -13.43
N LEU A 40 -0.60 9.50 -13.12
CA LEU A 40 -0.05 9.06 -11.84
C LEU A 40 -0.65 9.88 -10.68
N GLY A 41 -0.78 11.20 -10.84
CA GLY A 41 -1.44 12.08 -9.87
C GLY A 41 -2.87 11.66 -9.56
N ILE A 42 -3.68 11.35 -10.59
CA ILE A 42 -5.05 10.81 -10.41
C ILE A 42 -5.01 9.50 -9.62
N GLY A 43 -4.06 8.59 -9.93
CA GLY A 43 -3.89 7.34 -9.20
C GLY A 43 -3.60 7.57 -7.70
N TYR A 44 -2.76 8.55 -7.38
CA TYR A 44 -2.49 8.92 -5.98
C TYR A 44 -3.70 9.54 -5.29
N ILE A 45 -4.45 10.42 -5.97
CA ILE A 45 -5.68 11.00 -5.41
C ILE A 45 -6.70 9.91 -5.09
N ILE A 46 -6.94 8.97 -6.01
CA ILE A 46 -7.89 7.87 -5.79
C ILE A 46 -7.42 6.98 -4.64
N SER A 47 -6.14 6.61 -4.63
CA SER A 47 -5.57 5.74 -3.58
C SER A 47 -5.65 6.40 -2.21
N ALA A 48 -5.28 7.69 -2.11
CA ALA A 48 -5.30 8.46 -0.87
C ALA A 48 -6.73 8.73 -0.38
N ALA A 49 -7.68 9.02 -1.27
CA ALA A 49 -9.08 9.23 -0.89
C ALA A 49 -9.72 7.95 -0.34
N LEU A 50 -9.43 6.80 -0.97
CA LEU A 50 -9.93 5.51 -0.49
C LEU A 50 -9.20 5.04 0.78
N GLY A 51 -7.90 5.33 0.91
CA GLY A 51 -7.13 5.14 2.15
C GLY A 51 -7.72 5.94 3.31
N PHE A 52 -7.99 7.24 3.08
CA PHE A 52 -8.61 8.12 4.06
C PHE A 52 -9.95 7.59 4.57
N ILE A 53 -10.81 7.08 3.66
CA ILE A 53 -12.09 6.48 4.05
C ILE A 53 -11.86 5.20 4.85
N SER A 54 -10.93 4.34 4.44
CA SER A 54 -10.56 3.11 5.15
C SER A 54 -10.11 3.40 6.58
N ASP A 55 -9.17 4.34 6.75
CA ASP A 55 -8.59 4.69 8.04
C ASP A 55 -9.61 5.40 8.93
N SER A 56 -10.48 6.25 8.35
CA SER A 56 -11.60 6.87 9.07
C SER A 56 -12.61 5.83 9.57
N LEU A 57 -12.97 4.85 8.74
CA LEU A 57 -13.83 3.73 9.15
C LEU A 57 -13.16 2.89 10.24
N PHE A 58 -11.85 2.71 10.18
CA PHE A 58 -11.10 1.98 11.19
C PHE A 58 -11.06 2.72 12.54
N ILE A 59 -10.87 4.04 12.54
CA ILE A 59 -10.97 4.88 13.75
C ILE A 59 -12.38 4.80 14.34
N LEU A 60 -13.40 4.88 13.49
CA LEU A 60 -14.80 4.80 13.92
C LEU A 60 -15.11 3.45 14.59
N ARG A 61 -14.58 2.35 14.04
CA ARG A 61 -14.68 1.01 14.66
C ARG A 61 -14.02 0.96 16.03
N SER A 62 -12.81 1.52 16.13
CA SER A 62 -12.00 1.47 17.35
C SER A 62 -12.61 2.31 18.48
N THR A 63 -13.35 3.37 18.13
CA THR A 63 -14.00 4.28 19.10
C THR A 63 -15.40 3.83 19.52
N LEU A 64 -16.21 3.28 18.61
CA LEU A 64 -17.60 2.91 18.90
C LEU A 64 -17.77 1.64 19.74
N LYS A 65 -16.74 0.78 19.84
CA LYS A 65 -16.74 -0.49 20.63
C LYS A 65 -17.97 -1.41 20.41
N SER A 66 -18.70 -1.27 19.31
CA SER A 66 -19.85 -2.11 18.95
C SER A 66 -19.41 -3.21 17.98
N PRO A 67 -19.41 -4.50 18.39
CA PRO A 67 -18.98 -5.61 17.53
C PRO A 67 -19.82 -5.75 16.25
N GLU A 68 -21.11 -5.40 16.32
CA GLU A 68 -22.07 -5.51 15.20
C GLU A 68 -21.79 -4.47 14.11
N LEU A 69 -21.45 -3.23 14.49
CA LEU A 69 -20.99 -2.18 13.58
C LEU A 69 -19.63 -2.54 12.97
N VAL A 70 -18.72 -3.11 13.76
CA VAL A 70 -17.40 -3.55 13.27
C VAL A 70 -17.54 -4.65 12.21
N ALA A 71 -18.43 -5.63 12.45
CA ALA A 71 -18.69 -6.72 11.52
C ALA A 71 -19.31 -6.24 10.20
N SER A 72 -20.30 -5.32 10.27
CA SER A 72 -20.98 -4.80 9.08
C SER A 72 -20.10 -3.90 8.21
N MET A 73 -19.13 -3.18 8.80
CA MET A 73 -18.20 -2.34 8.05
C MET A 73 -17.06 -3.13 7.38
N SER A 74 -16.72 -4.34 7.85
CA SER A 74 -15.56 -5.11 7.39
C SER A 74 -15.56 -5.42 5.87
N PRO A 75 -16.68 -5.85 5.27
CA PRO A 75 -16.77 -6.03 3.82
C PRO A 75 -16.54 -4.73 3.05
N VAL A 76 -17.10 -3.61 3.53
CA VAL A 76 -16.94 -2.29 2.90
C VAL A 76 -15.47 -1.90 2.82
N ASN A 77 -14.73 -2.07 3.91
CA ASN A 77 -13.30 -1.75 3.93
C ASN A 77 -12.48 -2.59 2.95
N THR A 78 -12.83 -3.87 2.83
CA THR A 78 -12.18 -4.80 1.90
C THR A 78 -12.41 -4.36 0.45
N VAL A 79 -13.65 -3.99 0.11
CA VAL A 79 -14.00 -3.50 -1.23
C VAL A 79 -13.30 -2.19 -1.54
N LEU A 80 -13.28 -1.23 -0.61
CA LEU A 80 -12.58 0.05 -0.79
C LEU A 80 -11.08 -0.15 -1.02
N SER A 81 -10.44 -1.02 -0.22
CA SER A 81 -9.02 -1.36 -0.36
C SER A 81 -8.71 -2.02 -1.71
N PHE A 82 -9.59 -2.92 -2.16
CA PHE A 82 -9.49 -3.54 -3.48
C PHE A 82 -9.61 -2.50 -4.60
N MET A 83 -10.61 -1.63 -4.54
CA MET A 83 -10.80 -0.56 -5.53
C MET A 83 -9.63 0.41 -5.57
N ALA A 84 -9.06 0.77 -4.41
CA ALA A 84 -7.89 1.64 -4.32
C ALA A 84 -6.68 1.02 -5.02
N THR A 85 -6.40 -0.24 -4.73
CA THR A 85 -5.29 -0.99 -5.30
C THR A 85 -5.45 -1.11 -6.83
N VAL A 86 -6.63 -1.51 -7.30
CA VAL A 86 -6.90 -1.67 -8.74
C VAL A 86 -6.80 -0.35 -9.47
N ALA A 87 -7.40 0.73 -8.95
CA ALA A 87 -7.35 2.04 -9.58
C ALA A 87 -5.91 2.58 -9.66
N GLY A 88 -5.14 2.45 -8.57
CA GLY A 88 -3.72 2.82 -8.55
C GLY A 88 -2.90 2.05 -9.60
N LEU A 89 -3.10 0.73 -9.69
CA LEU A 89 -2.43 -0.13 -10.67
C LEU A 89 -2.82 0.22 -12.11
N ILE A 90 -4.10 0.52 -12.38
CA ILE A 90 -4.54 0.97 -13.72
C ILE A 90 -3.80 2.25 -14.13
N CYS A 91 -3.69 3.23 -13.23
CA CYS A 91 -2.95 4.47 -13.50
C CYS A 91 -1.46 4.22 -13.79
N ILE A 92 -0.82 3.31 -13.04
CA ILE A 92 0.57 2.91 -13.28
C ILE A 92 0.71 2.20 -14.63
N CYS A 93 -0.20 1.28 -14.96
CA CYS A 93 -0.21 0.58 -16.25
C CYS A 93 -0.39 1.55 -17.43
N LEU A 94 -1.32 2.50 -17.31
CA LEU A 94 -1.52 3.55 -18.32
C LEU A 94 -0.28 4.42 -18.49
N PHE A 95 0.40 4.77 -17.39
CA PHE A 95 1.66 5.52 -17.47
C PHE A 95 2.74 4.72 -18.22
N ILE A 96 2.98 3.46 -17.85
CA ILE A 96 4.00 2.61 -18.49
C ILE A 96 3.67 2.37 -19.96
N HIS A 97 2.41 2.12 -20.29
CA HIS A 97 1.99 1.93 -21.67
C HIS A 97 2.21 3.20 -22.50
N ARG A 98 1.83 4.38 -21.99
CA ARG A 98 2.00 5.64 -22.74
C ARG A 98 3.46 6.07 -22.91
N ASN A 99 4.32 5.85 -21.91
CA ASN A 99 5.71 6.30 -22.00
C ASN A 99 6.68 5.24 -22.56
N TYR A 100 6.40 3.95 -22.36
CA TYR A 100 7.32 2.85 -22.73
C TYR A 100 6.72 1.82 -23.70
N GLY A 101 5.43 1.88 -24.02
CA GLY A 101 4.78 0.99 -24.99
C GLY A 101 4.46 -0.43 -24.49
N TYR A 102 4.72 -0.77 -23.22
CA TYR A 102 4.47 -2.11 -22.70
C TYR A 102 2.98 -2.34 -22.37
N LYS A 103 2.23 -2.93 -23.32
CA LYS A 103 0.82 -3.33 -23.11
C LYS A 103 0.65 -4.62 -22.32
N TRP A 104 1.67 -5.47 -22.27
CA TRP A 104 1.57 -6.77 -21.61
C TRP A 104 1.54 -6.64 -20.07
N ILE A 105 1.94 -5.51 -19.49
CA ILE A 105 2.04 -5.36 -18.04
C ILE A 105 0.68 -5.38 -17.33
N TYR A 106 -0.39 -5.04 -18.06
CA TYR A 106 -1.74 -4.97 -17.49
C TYR A 106 -2.15 -6.33 -16.92
N PHE A 107 -1.81 -7.42 -17.61
CA PHE A 107 -2.21 -8.76 -17.19
C PHE A 107 -1.60 -9.16 -15.84
N PRO A 108 -0.26 -9.20 -15.66
CA PRO A 108 0.31 -9.62 -14.38
C PRO A 108 0.01 -8.64 -13.24
N LEU A 109 -0.09 -7.33 -13.51
CA LEU A 109 -0.39 -6.35 -12.46
C LEU A 109 -1.87 -6.38 -12.03
N LEU A 110 -2.82 -6.51 -12.96
CA LEU A 110 -4.25 -6.54 -12.60
C LEU A 110 -4.76 -7.93 -12.19
N ALA A 111 -4.08 -9.01 -12.58
CA ALA A 111 -4.39 -10.35 -12.08
C ALA A 111 -4.06 -10.50 -10.58
N GLN A 112 -3.08 -9.75 -10.08
CA GLN A 112 -2.61 -9.79 -8.70
C GLN A 112 -3.72 -9.58 -7.65
N PRO A 113 -4.51 -8.47 -7.68
CA PRO A 113 -5.51 -8.23 -6.65
C PRO A 113 -6.64 -9.28 -6.69
N VAL A 114 -6.95 -9.82 -7.88
CA VAL A 114 -7.94 -10.90 -8.05
C VAL A 114 -7.41 -12.21 -7.47
N ALA A 115 -6.18 -12.61 -7.82
CA ALA A 115 -5.54 -13.81 -7.30
C ALA A 115 -5.37 -13.76 -5.77
N SER A 116 -5.05 -12.59 -5.22
CA SER A 116 -4.94 -12.36 -3.77
C SER A 116 -6.27 -12.63 -3.06
N THR A 117 -7.35 -12.08 -3.61
CA THR A 117 -8.70 -12.22 -3.05
C THR A 117 -9.17 -13.67 -3.09
N ILE A 118 -9.01 -14.34 -4.24
CA ILE A 118 -9.37 -15.75 -4.41
C ILE A 118 -8.57 -16.64 -3.45
N SER A 119 -7.25 -16.45 -3.36
CA SER A 119 -6.39 -17.23 -2.49
C SER A 119 -6.78 -17.06 -1.02
N THR A 120 -7.02 -15.82 -0.58
CA THR A 120 -7.43 -15.52 0.80
C THR A 120 -8.77 -16.17 1.14
N LEU A 121 -9.74 -16.15 0.22
CA LEU A 121 -11.03 -16.81 0.41
C LEU A 121 -10.89 -18.33 0.48
N ALA A 122 -10.13 -18.93 -0.45
CA ALA A 122 -9.90 -20.37 -0.47
C ALA A 122 -9.25 -20.87 0.83
N PHE A 123 -8.21 -20.17 1.32
CA PHE A 123 -7.57 -20.51 2.59
C PHE A 123 -8.52 -20.39 3.79
N ARG A 124 -9.38 -19.35 3.82
CA ARG A 124 -10.41 -19.23 4.87
C ARG A 124 -11.37 -20.41 4.89
N PHE A 125 -11.83 -20.87 3.72
CA PHE A 125 -12.72 -22.04 3.61
C PHE A 125 -12.07 -23.34 4.07
N VAL A 126 -10.75 -23.48 3.89
CA VAL A 126 -10.02 -24.65 4.41
C VAL A 126 -9.86 -24.53 5.92
N LEU A 127 -9.35 -23.39 6.42
CA LEU A 127 -9.04 -23.19 7.83
C LEU A 127 -10.26 -23.30 8.75
N ILE A 128 -11.44 -22.82 8.32
CA ILE A 128 -12.68 -22.93 9.12
C ILE A 128 -13.09 -24.38 9.38
N ARG A 129 -12.62 -25.34 8.57
CA ARG A 129 -12.95 -26.77 8.71
C ARG A 129 -11.98 -27.54 9.60
N ILE A 130 -10.78 -27.02 9.81
CA ILE A 130 -9.67 -27.77 10.44
C ILE A 130 -9.09 -27.10 11.68
N CYS A 131 -9.38 -25.82 11.94
CA CYS A 131 -8.80 -25.04 13.03
C CYS A 131 -9.85 -24.58 14.05
N GLY A 132 -9.44 -24.50 15.32
CA GLY A 132 -10.19 -23.76 16.36
C GLY A 132 -10.17 -22.25 16.13
N SER A 133 -10.97 -21.47 16.87
CA SER A 133 -11.16 -20.02 16.66
C SER A 133 -9.86 -19.22 16.64
N ASP A 134 -8.93 -19.48 17.56
CA ASP A 134 -7.70 -18.70 17.69
C ASP A 134 -6.68 -19.04 16.60
N GLN A 135 -6.58 -20.33 16.26
CA GLN A 135 -5.81 -20.80 15.11
C GLN A 135 -6.40 -20.30 13.79
N PHE A 136 -7.71 -20.17 13.70
CA PHE A 136 -8.37 -19.62 12.53
C PHE A 136 -8.00 -18.15 12.32
N ILE A 137 -8.05 -17.33 13.37
CA ILE A 137 -7.65 -15.90 13.29
C ILE A 137 -6.17 -15.79 12.90
N ALA A 138 -5.28 -16.50 13.59
CA ALA A 138 -3.85 -16.43 13.27
C ALA A 138 -3.51 -17.01 11.90
N GLY A 139 -4.17 -18.10 11.50
CA GLY A 139 -3.95 -18.78 10.22
C GLY A 139 -4.43 -17.94 9.04
N THR A 140 -5.56 -17.24 9.20
CA THR A 140 -6.05 -16.31 8.16
C THR A 140 -5.16 -15.08 8.02
N GLY A 141 -4.63 -14.55 9.13
CA GLY A 141 -3.60 -13.50 9.11
C GLY A 141 -2.32 -13.96 8.42
N LEU A 142 -1.85 -15.17 8.75
CA LEU A 142 -0.67 -15.78 8.13
C LEU A 142 -0.84 -15.98 6.62
N SER A 143 -1.96 -16.56 6.18
CA SER A 143 -2.23 -16.79 4.76
C SER A 143 -2.32 -15.48 3.97
N ALA A 144 -2.94 -14.45 4.55
CA ALA A 144 -3.01 -13.13 3.93
C ALA A 144 -1.63 -12.49 3.78
N ALA A 145 -0.78 -12.61 4.81
CA ALA A 145 0.59 -12.08 4.77
C ALA A 145 1.48 -12.81 3.74
N ILE A 146 1.40 -14.14 3.66
CA ILE A 146 2.13 -14.94 2.66
C ILE A 146 1.65 -14.59 1.25
N THR A 147 0.34 -14.52 1.05
CA THR A 147 -0.24 -14.15 -0.26
C THR A 147 0.22 -12.76 -0.67
N SER A 148 0.21 -11.80 0.25
CA SER A 148 0.71 -10.44 0.02
C SER A 148 2.21 -10.41 -0.27
N LEU A 149 3.02 -11.26 0.37
CA LEU A 149 4.46 -11.36 0.10
C LEU A 149 4.73 -11.80 -1.34
N ILE A 150 4.13 -12.92 -1.75
CA ILE A 150 4.36 -13.52 -3.07
C ILE A 150 3.92 -12.52 -4.14
N LEU A 151 2.69 -12.05 -4.03
CA LEU A 151 2.07 -11.21 -5.02
C LEU A 151 2.68 -9.80 -5.08
N GLY A 152 2.96 -9.20 -3.93
CA GLY A 152 3.64 -7.90 -3.84
C GLY A 152 5.08 -7.96 -4.34
N THR A 153 5.78 -9.09 -4.16
CA THR A 153 7.11 -9.30 -4.74
C THR A 153 7.06 -9.35 -6.26
N VAL A 154 6.09 -10.08 -6.83
CA VAL A 154 5.91 -10.14 -8.29
C VAL A 154 5.62 -8.75 -8.86
N GLU A 155 4.70 -8.00 -8.25
CA GLU A 155 4.38 -6.63 -8.64
C GLU A 155 5.61 -5.72 -8.61
N ALA A 156 6.33 -5.72 -7.48
CA ALA A 156 7.51 -4.89 -7.29
C ALA A 156 8.61 -5.22 -8.30
N LEU A 157 8.90 -6.51 -8.53
CA LEU A 157 9.92 -6.94 -9.50
C LEU A 157 9.56 -6.51 -10.93
N ILE A 158 8.30 -6.65 -11.34
CA ILE A 158 7.86 -6.19 -12.67
C ILE A 158 8.09 -4.68 -12.82
N LEU A 159 7.66 -3.88 -11.84
CA LEU A 159 7.83 -2.43 -11.89
C LEU A 159 9.31 -2.02 -11.87
N ILE A 160 10.12 -2.62 -11.00
CA ILE A 160 11.57 -2.38 -10.92
C ILE A 160 12.24 -2.70 -12.26
N LEU A 161 11.95 -3.86 -12.86
CA LEU A 161 12.51 -4.28 -14.14
C LEU A 161 12.11 -3.33 -15.27
N VAL A 162 10.85 -2.93 -15.35
CA VAL A 162 10.36 -1.98 -16.35
C VAL A 162 11.06 -0.63 -16.19
N PHE A 163 11.09 -0.04 -15.00
CA PHE A 163 11.75 1.24 -14.79
C PHE A 163 13.27 1.17 -15.01
N TYR A 164 13.93 0.07 -14.60
CA TYR A 164 15.35 -0.10 -14.80
C TYR A 164 15.73 -0.25 -16.28
N LYS A 165 14.94 -1.02 -17.05
CA LYS A 165 15.18 -1.21 -18.49
C LYS A 165 15.04 0.10 -19.27
N ASN A 166 14.14 0.99 -18.85
CA ASN A 166 13.90 2.28 -19.51
C ASN A 166 14.65 3.46 -18.89
N ARG A 167 15.57 3.22 -17.93
CA ARG A 167 16.27 4.26 -17.17
C ARG A 167 17.03 5.30 -17.99
N LYS A 168 17.48 4.94 -19.20
CA LYS A 168 18.20 5.85 -20.11
C LYS A 168 17.25 6.68 -20.99
N ALA A 169 16.05 6.20 -21.25
CA ALA A 169 15.06 6.84 -22.11
C ALA A 169 14.05 7.69 -21.32
N GLU A 170 13.87 7.39 -20.03
CA GLU A 170 12.95 8.11 -19.15
C GLU A 170 13.50 9.50 -18.78
N LYS A 171 12.75 10.55 -19.15
CA LYS A 171 13.10 11.96 -18.92
C LYS A 171 12.28 12.61 -17.80
N ILE A 172 11.14 12.02 -17.45
CA ILE A 172 10.13 12.61 -16.58
C ILE A 172 10.35 12.16 -15.12
N ILE A 173 10.66 10.89 -14.91
CA ILE A 173 10.91 10.29 -13.58
C ILE A 173 12.15 9.38 -13.61
N PRO A 174 13.35 9.95 -13.80
CA PRO A 174 14.56 9.14 -13.86
C PRO A 174 14.72 8.39 -12.52
N HIS A 175 15.39 7.24 -12.49
CA HIS A 175 15.63 6.50 -11.24
C HIS A 175 14.39 6.03 -10.43
N ALA A 176 13.18 6.05 -10.99
CA ALA A 176 11.97 5.51 -10.35
C ALA A 176 12.14 4.07 -9.82
N TRP A 177 13.02 3.28 -10.45
CA TRP A 177 13.37 1.92 -10.01
C TRP A 177 14.07 1.90 -8.64
N ILE A 178 14.87 2.91 -8.28
CA ILE A 178 15.56 2.98 -6.97
C ILE A 178 14.53 3.15 -5.86
N ILE A 179 13.60 4.08 -6.04
CA ILE A 179 12.53 4.34 -5.06
C ILE A 179 11.69 3.07 -4.89
N ARG A 180 11.38 2.38 -5.99
CA ARG A 180 10.67 1.10 -5.93
C ARG A 180 11.45 0.00 -5.19
N ILE A 181 12.77 -0.07 -5.32
CA ILE A 181 13.60 -0.99 -4.52
C ILE A 181 13.50 -0.64 -3.03
N VAL A 182 13.65 0.63 -2.66
CA VAL A 182 13.57 1.07 -1.26
C VAL A 182 12.19 0.73 -0.67
N SER A 183 11.10 1.10 -1.37
CA SER A 183 9.75 0.76 -0.93
C SER A 183 9.54 -0.75 -0.82
N PHE A 184 10.06 -1.54 -1.77
CA PHE A 184 9.98 -3.00 -1.73
C PHE A 184 10.72 -3.58 -0.53
N CYS A 185 11.94 -3.14 -0.24
CA CYS A 185 12.70 -3.59 0.93
C CYS A 185 11.97 -3.28 2.24
N CYS A 186 11.41 -2.07 2.37
CA CYS A 186 10.63 -1.70 3.56
C CYS A 186 9.37 -2.58 3.71
N SER A 187 8.62 -2.79 2.63
CA SER A 187 7.44 -3.66 2.64
C SER A 187 7.80 -5.11 2.97
N LEU A 188 8.90 -5.62 2.42
CA LEU A 188 9.37 -6.98 2.67
C LEU A 188 9.71 -7.20 4.15
N ILE A 189 10.37 -6.24 4.80
CA ILE A 189 10.66 -6.31 6.25
C ILE A 189 9.36 -6.41 7.06
N LEU A 190 8.33 -5.61 6.73
CA LEU A 190 7.04 -5.71 7.41
C LEU A 190 6.39 -7.06 7.19
N THR A 191 6.29 -7.49 5.92
CA THR A 191 5.58 -8.72 5.59
C THR A 191 6.24 -9.93 6.22
N VAL A 192 7.57 -10.02 6.21
CA VAL A 192 8.32 -11.09 6.90
C VAL A 192 8.08 -11.04 8.41
N SER A 193 8.13 -9.86 9.03
CA SER A 193 7.86 -9.70 10.46
C SER A 193 6.43 -10.15 10.81
N THR A 194 5.47 -9.84 9.94
CA THR A 194 4.06 -10.20 10.06
C THR A 194 3.84 -11.72 9.92
N ILE A 195 4.53 -12.36 8.97
CA ILE A 195 4.52 -13.82 8.80
C ILE A 195 5.09 -14.51 10.03
N ILE A 196 6.25 -14.08 10.52
CA ILE A 196 6.87 -14.65 11.72
C ILE A 196 5.92 -14.51 12.92
N PHE A 197 5.27 -13.35 13.05
CA PHE A 197 4.34 -13.11 14.13
C PHE A 197 3.10 -14.00 14.06
N TYR A 198 2.35 -13.98 12.95
CA TYR A 198 1.16 -14.81 12.80
C TYR A 198 1.49 -16.31 12.87
N GLY A 199 2.68 -16.72 12.41
CA GLY A 199 3.18 -18.08 12.60
C GLY A 199 3.35 -18.47 14.08
N LYS A 200 3.92 -17.57 14.90
CA LYS A 200 4.02 -17.78 16.35
C LYS A 200 2.65 -17.83 17.03
N CYS A 201 1.73 -16.95 16.64
CA CYS A 201 0.35 -16.94 17.16
C CYS A 201 -0.41 -18.20 16.77
N PHE A 202 -0.24 -18.69 15.54
CA PHE A 202 -0.85 -19.93 15.07
C PHE A 202 -0.35 -21.14 15.89
N ALA A 203 0.95 -21.21 16.14
CA ALA A 203 1.56 -22.26 16.96
C ALA A 203 1.15 -22.18 18.44
N ALA A 204 1.00 -20.98 19.01
CA ALA A 204 0.57 -20.77 20.39
C ALA A 204 -0.93 -21.07 20.58
N GLY A 205 -1.78 -20.67 19.62
CA GLY A 205 -3.21 -20.98 19.62
C GLY A 205 -3.51 -22.48 19.56
N ALA A 206 -2.61 -23.28 18.96
CA ALA A 206 -2.69 -24.74 19.00
C ALA A 206 -2.53 -25.34 20.39
N LYS A 207 -1.87 -24.62 21.30
CA LYS A 207 -1.55 -25.08 22.66
C LYS A 207 -2.51 -24.52 23.71
N GLY A 208 -3.42 -23.60 23.34
CA GLY A 208 -4.34 -22.95 24.28
C GLY A 208 -3.66 -21.99 25.26
N ASP A 209 -2.47 -21.48 24.94
CA ASP A 209 -1.64 -20.73 25.89
C ASP A 209 -2.07 -19.25 26.03
N ASN A 210 -1.99 -18.71 27.26
CA ASN A 210 -2.03 -17.27 27.57
C ASN A 210 -1.01 -16.43 26.76
N LEU A 211 0.00 -17.10 26.20
CA LEU A 211 1.00 -16.53 25.31
C LEU A 211 0.37 -15.88 24.05
N TYR A 212 -0.75 -16.40 23.55
CA TYR A 212 -1.45 -15.87 22.37
C TYR A 212 -1.90 -14.41 22.58
N PHE A 213 -2.57 -14.14 23.70
CA PHE A 213 -3.05 -12.79 24.03
C PHE A 213 -1.90 -11.81 24.31
N ALA A 214 -0.84 -12.28 24.97
CA ALA A 214 0.35 -11.47 25.22
C ALA A 214 1.10 -11.11 23.92
N LEU A 215 1.12 -12.02 22.95
CA LEU A 215 1.71 -11.80 21.62
C LEU A 215 0.89 -10.78 20.81
N ILE A 216 -0.45 -10.92 20.80
CA ILE A 216 -1.33 -10.01 20.05
C ILE A 216 -1.16 -8.55 20.49
N ASN A 217 -1.17 -8.28 21.80
CA ASN A 217 -1.03 -6.89 22.28
C ASN A 217 0.30 -6.25 21.89
N LYS A 218 1.41 -7.00 21.93
CA LYS A 218 2.73 -6.48 21.51
C LYS A 218 2.81 -6.23 20.00
N PHE A 219 2.13 -7.07 19.22
CA PHE A 219 2.15 -6.96 17.77
C PHE A 219 1.29 -5.85 17.23
N THR A 220 0.11 -5.62 17.80
CA THR A 220 -0.77 -4.53 17.39
C THR A 220 -0.04 -3.19 17.42
N MET A 221 0.70 -2.92 18.50
CA MET A 221 1.51 -1.70 18.63
C MET A 221 2.66 -1.63 17.62
N PHE A 222 3.41 -2.72 17.44
CA PHE A 222 4.48 -2.80 16.43
C PHE A 222 3.94 -2.57 15.02
N GLN A 223 2.79 -3.18 14.70
CA GLN A 223 2.14 -3.07 13.41
C GLN A 223 1.70 -1.62 13.15
N TYR A 224 1.15 -0.91 14.15
CA TYR A 224 0.78 0.50 13.98
C TYR A 224 1.98 1.40 13.73
N CYS A 225 3.04 1.31 14.55
CA CYS A 225 4.25 2.10 14.35
C CYS A 225 4.88 1.85 12.98
N PHE A 226 4.94 0.58 12.56
CA PHE A 226 5.52 0.21 11.28
C PHE A 226 4.63 0.60 10.08
N SER A 227 3.30 0.54 10.24
CA SER A 227 2.35 0.99 9.23
C SER A 227 2.51 2.49 8.97
N VAL A 228 2.58 3.31 10.02
CA VAL A 228 2.85 4.76 9.90
C VAL A 228 4.19 5.00 9.18
N PHE A 229 5.24 4.28 9.57
CA PHE A 229 6.54 4.37 8.90
C PHE A 229 6.46 4.03 7.40
N LEU A 230 5.76 2.96 7.03
CA LEU A 230 5.58 2.60 5.62
C LEU A 230 4.74 3.61 4.85
N SER A 231 3.70 4.19 5.45
CA SER A 231 2.93 5.25 4.82
C SER A 231 3.81 6.47 4.54
N LEU A 232 4.73 6.83 5.45
CA LEU A 232 5.73 7.87 5.22
C LEU A 232 6.70 7.51 4.08
N VAL A 233 7.21 6.27 4.04
CA VAL A 233 8.04 5.79 2.91
C VAL A 233 7.24 5.81 1.60
N GLY A 234 5.94 5.52 1.66
CA GLY A 234 5.01 5.56 0.54
C GLY A 234 4.88 6.94 -0.09
N LEU A 235 5.05 8.01 0.69
CA LEU A 235 5.05 9.41 0.20
C LEU A 235 6.30 9.76 -0.63
N VAL A 236 7.40 9.02 -0.49
CA VAL A 236 8.66 9.32 -1.20
C VAL A 236 8.46 9.31 -2.72
N MET A 237 7.70 8.34 -3.24
CA MET A 237 7.43 8.22 -4.67
C MET A 237 6.60 9.39 -5.24
N PRO A 238 5.42 9.75 -4.71
CA PRO A 238 4.67 10.90 -5.21
C PRO A 238 5.42 12.22 -5.02
N ILE A 239 6.15 12.43 -3.92
CA ILE A 239 7.00 13.63 -3.74
C ILE A 239 8.07 13.69 -4.84
N TYR A 240 8.72 12.56 -5.11
CA TYR A 240 9.73 12.49 -6.17
C TYR A 240 9.14 12.79 -7.55
N ILE A 241 7.99 12.21 -7.88
CA ILE A 241 7.29 12.48 -9.14
C ILE A 241 6.95 13.97 -9.26
N LEU A 242 6.45 14.59 -8.19
CA LEU A 242 6.12 16.02 -8.18
C LEU A 242 7.35 16.88 -8.45
N VAL A 243 8.46 16.65 -7.73
CA VAL A 243 9.70 17.41 -7.87
C VAL A 243 10.26 17.28 -9.29
N MET A 244 10.29 16.07 -9.84
CA MET A 244 10.84 15.83 -11.18
C MET A 244 9.94 16.39 -12.28
N ALA A 245 8.62 16.27 -12.15
CA ALA A 245 7.67 16.88 -13.07
C ALA A 245 7.84 18.42 -13.11
N LYS A 246 7.98 19.06 -11.95
CA LYS A 246 8.20 20.51 -11.86
C LYS A 246 9.55 20.95 -12.41
N LYS A 247 10.60 20.14 -12.28
CA LYS A 247 11.91 20.42 -12.92
C LYS A 247 11.82 20.30 -14.44
N ALA A 248 11.19 19.25 -14.95
CA ALA A 248 11.01 19.02 -16.38
C ALA A 248 10.16 20.12 -17.06
N GLU A 249 9.25 20.77 -16.31
CA GLU A 249 8.47 21.91 -16.79
C GLU A 249 9.28 23.20 -16.99
N LYS A 250 10.40 23.38 -16.28
CA LYS A 250 11.23 24.60 -16.33
C LYS A 250 12.31 24.56 -17.42
N GLN A 251 12.81 23.38 -17.76
CA GLN A 251 13.82 23.19 -18.81
C GLN A 251 13.45 23.71 -20.23
N PRO A 252 12.18 23.69 -20.69
CA PRO A 252 11.85 24.25 -21.99
C PRO A 252 12.00 25.78 -22.07
N GLU A 253 11.94 26.51 -20.95
CA GLU A 253 12.10 27.98 -20.92
C GLU A 253 13.57 28.40 -20.99
N GLU A 254 14.48 27.65 -20.34
CA GLU A 254 15.92 27.90 -20.43
C GLU A 254 16.46 27.65 -21.84
N THR A 255 15.95 26.64 -22.57
CA THR A 255 16.45 26.36 -23.93
C THR A 255 16.01 27.42 -24.96
N ALA A 256 14.92 28.15 -24.70
CA ALA A 256 14.45 29.24 -25.55
C ALA A 256 15.26 30.54 -25.31
N ALA A 257 15.68 30.80 -24.07
CA ALA A 257 16.47 31.99 -23.73
C ALA A 257 17.91 31.99 -24.30
N TYR A 258 18.47 30.82 -24.65
CA TYR A 258 19.80 30.71 -25.27
C TYR A 258 19.81 30.78 -26.81
N ILE A 259 18.65 30.92 -27.46
CA ILE A 259 18.55 31.06 -28.93
C ILE A 259 18.38 32.54 -29.33
N GLU A 260 18.22 33.45 -28.36
CA GLU A 260 18.06 34.90 -28.59
C GLU A 260 19.33 35.74 -28.30
N ASP A 261 20.47 35.10 -28.00
CA ASP A 261 21.80 35.72 -27.96
C ASP A 261 22.67 35.25 -29.14
#